data_AF-A0A9E3QAD4-F1
#
_entry.id   AF-A0A9E3QAD4-F1
#
_cell.length_a   1.000
_cell.length_b   1.000
_cell.length_c   1.000
_cell.angle_alpha   90.00
_cell.angle_beta   90.00
_cell.angle_gamma   90.00
#
_symmetry.space_group_name_H-M   'P 1'
#
loop_
_entity.id
_entity.type
_entity.pdbx_description
1 polymer ?
#
loop_
_entity_poly.entity_id
_entity_poly.type
_entity_poly.pdbx_seq_one_letter_code
_entity_poly.pdbx_strand_id
1 'polypeptide(L)'
;MNRYLRRLHLHLGVFFAPLLLFFVLTGWHQTVQPDRRKGTTDSDDWVSRLNRVHVEQYYPAESAEGYSTRLFTVLVVVMSAALTGTILLGVLLAFQVLKARWAVWLSLGLGFVIPAVVLWAGQMR
;
A
#
# COMPACT_ATOMS: atom_id res chain seq x y z
N MET A 1 -3.37 25.48 -14.36
CA MET A 1 -2.74 24.52 -13.43
C MET A 1 -2.58 25.15 -12.06
N ASN A 2 -3.29 24.64 -11.05
CA ASN A 2 -3.23 25.17 -9.70
C ASN A 2 -1.86 24.86 -9.05
N ARG A 3 -1.05 25.90 -8.80
CA ARG A 3 0.31 25.76 -8.23
C ARG A 3 0.28 25.15 -6.82
N TYR A 4 -0.77 25.41 -6.05
CA TYR A 4 -0.93 24.89 -4.70
C TYR A 4 -1.19 23.38 -4.69
N LEU A 5 -2.12 22.89 -5.52
CA LEU A 5 -2.42 21.45 -5.60
C LEU A 5 -1.18 20.63 -5.99
N ARG A 6 -0.36 21.14 -6.92
CA ARG A 6 0.89 20.49 -7.30
C ARG A 6 1.91 20.44 -6.16
N ARG A 7 2.07 21.55 -5.41
CA ARG A 7 2.98 21.58 -4.25
C ARG A 7 2.49 20.63 -3.15
N LEU A 8 1.19 20.62 -2.86
CA LEU A 8 0.59 19.73 -1.87
C LEU A 8 0.82 18.26 -2.25
N HIS A 9 0.51 17.88 -3.49
CA HIS A 9 0.75 16.53 -4.01
C HIS A 9 2.23 16.12 -3.90
N LEU A 10 3.16 17.02 -4.26
CA LEU A 10 4.60 16.77 -4.17
C LEU A 10 5.06 16.51 -2.72
N HIS A 11 4.67 17.36 -1.77
CA HIS A 11 5.15 17.25 -0.38
C HIS A 11 4.55 16.03 0.31
N LEU A 12 3.25 15.76 0.12
CA LEU A 12 2.62 14.54 0.64
C LEU A 12 3.28 13.30 0.02
N GLY A 13 3.49 13.29 -1.29
CA GLY A 13 4.11 12.18 -2.00
C GLY A 13 5.53 11.88 -1.47
N VAL A 14 6.39 12.89 -1.37
CA VAL A 14 7.79 12.71 -0.92
C VAL A 14 7.87 12.26 0.55
N PHE A 15 7.06 12.85 1.43
CA PHE A 15 7.09 12.51 2.85
C PHE A 15 6.62 11.06 3.10
N PHE A 16 5.50 10.66 2.48
CA PHE A 16 4.93 9.33 2.71
C PHE A 16 5.53 8.23 1.83
N ALA A 17 6.24 8.57 0.73
CA ALA A 17 6.85 7.61 -0.18
C ALA A 17 7.67 6.51 0.51
N PRO A 18 8.66 6.79 1.37
CA PRO A 18 9.47 5.73 1.98
C PRO A 18 8.63 4.77 2.83
N LEU A 19 7.67 5.31 3.59
CA LEU A 19 6.78 4.51 4.44
C LEU A 19 5.85 3.62 3.59
N LEU A 20 5.25 4.20 2.56
CA LEU A 20 4.34 3.51 1.66
C LEU A 20 5.05 2.47 0.81
N LEU A 21 6.27 2.75 0.35
CA LEU A 21 7.11 1.77 -0.35
C LEU A 21 7.41 0.58 0.54
N PHE A 22 7.82 0.81 1.79
CA PHE A 22 8.02 -0.27 2.75
C PHE A 22 6.76 -1.14 2.92
N PHE A 23 5.60 -0.49 3.09
CA PHE A 23 4.33 -1.20 3.25
C PHE A 23 3.93 -1.96 1.97
N VAL A 24 4.01 -1.35 0.80
CA VAL A 24 3.68 -2.01 -0.48
C VAL A 24 4.61 -3.18 -0.77
N LEU A 25 5.92 -3.04 -0.53
CA LEU A 25 6.89 -4.11 -0.79
C LEU A 25 6.68 -5.32 0.14
N THR A 26 6.36 -5.08 1.41
CA THR A 26 6.06 -6.17 2.35
C THR A 26 4.73 -6.84 2.04
N GLY A 27 3.70 -6.10 1.62
CA GLY A 27 2.43 -6.69 1.15
C GLY A 27 2.56 -7.46 -0.17
N TRP A 28 3.39 -6.97 -1.10
CA TRP A 28 3.74 -7.68 -2.33
C TRP A 28 4.35 -9.05 -2.00
N HIS A 29 5.35 -9.05 -1.10
CA HIS A 29 6.04 -10.28 -0.70
C HIS A 29 5.07 -11.31 -0.12
N GLN A 30 4.13 -10.88 0.72
CA GLN A 30 3.06 -11.74 1.24
C GLN A 30 2.11 -12.28 0.15
N THR A 31 1.87 -11.52 -0.92
CA THR A 31 0.99 -11.95 -2.02
C THR A 31 1.62 -13.07 -2.84
N VAL A 32 2.94 -13.05 -3.02
CA VAL A 32 3.67 -14.08 -3.80
C VAL A 32 4.09 -15.29 -2.97
N GLN A 33 4.05 -15.20 -1.63
CA GLN A 33 4.31 -16.30 -0.71
C GLN A 33 3.08 -16.56 0.19
N PRO A 34 2.01 -17.16 -0.35
CA PRO A 34 0.79 -17.43 0.40
C PRO A 34 0.95 -18.52 1.47
N ASP A 35 2.01 -19.34 1.41
CA ASP A 35 2.28 -20.41 2.36
C ASP A 35 2.63 -19.86 3.76
N ARG A 36 1.60 -19.72 4.59
CA ARG A 36 1.68 -19.34 6.01
C ARG A 36 2.14 -20.49 6.91
N ARG A 37 3.14 -21.27 6.50
CA ARG A 37 3.65 -22.35 7.36
C ARG A 37 4.30 -21.70 8.57
N LYS A 38 3.56 -21.59 9.67
CA LYS A 38 4.07 -21.26 11.01
C LYS A 38 4.87 -22.47 11.50
N GLY A 39 6.13 -22.56 11.11
CA GLY A 39 7.10 -23.47 11.69
C GLY A 39 7.64 -22.88 12.99
N THR A 40 7.93 -23.73 13.97
CA THR A 40 8.56 -23.34 15.25
C THR A 40 9.96 -22.72 15.11
N THR A 41 10.50 -22.66 13.88
CA THR A 41 11.83 -22.12 13.54
C THR A 41 11.72 -20.73 12.86
N ASP A 42 10.52 -20.18 12.65
CA ASP A 42 10.31 -18.93 11.91
C ASP A 42 10.62 -17.64 12.71
N SER A 43 11.18 -17.74 13.91
CA SER A 43 11.30 -16.59 14.84
C SER A 43 12.49 -15.65 14.57
N ASP A 44 13.54 -16.12 13.91
CA ASP A 44 14.83 -15.40 13.88
C ASP A 44 15.17 -14.72 12.55
N ASP A 45 14.49 -15.07 11.46
CA ASP A 45 14.82 -14.52 10.15
C ASP A 45 14.18 -13.13 9.90
N TRP A 46 14.97 -12.23 9.32
CA TRP A 46 14.54 -10.86 8.98
C TRP A 46 13.37 -10.85 8.00
N VAL A 47 13.32 -11.80 7.07
CA VAL A 47 12.22 -11.92 6.09
C VAL A 47 10.92 -12.35 6.78
N SER A 48 10.99 -13.27 7.75
CA SER A 48 9.84 -13.68 8.57
C SER A 48 9.26 -12.49 9.36
N ARG A 49 10.12 -11.63 9.91
CA ARG A 49 9.70 -10.39 10.58
C ARG A 49 8.93 -9.48 9.62
N LEU A 50 9.47 -9.23 8.42
CA LEU A 50 8.81 -8.39 7.40
C LEU A 50 7.46 -8.95 6.93
N ASN A 51 7.33 -10.27 6.89
CA ASN A 51 6.07 -10.96 6.57
C ASN A 51 4.97 -10.78 7.63
N ARG A 52 5.25 -10.23 8.81
CA ARG A 52 4.26 -10.02 9.87
C ARG A 52 3.67 -8.62 9.87
N VAL A 53 4.26 -7.69 9.12
CA VAL A 53 3.92 -6.25 9.13
C VAL A 53 2.43 -5.98 8.86
N HIS A 54 1.80 -6.70 7.92
CA HIS A 54 0.39 -6.48 7.58
C HIS A 54 -0.61 -7.27 8.44
N VAL A 55 -0.16 -8.28 9.19
CA VAL A 55 -1.03 -9.22 9.90
C VAL A 55 -0.92 -9.04 11.41
N GLU A 56 0.30 -9.09 11.95
CA GLU A 56 0.55 -9.02 13.38
C GLU A 56 0.86 -7.59 13.83
N GLN A 57 1.43 -6.74 12.96
CA GLN A 57 1.71 -5.32 13.26
C GLN A 57 2.65 -5.09 14.47
N TYR A 58 3.42 -6.12 14.84
CA TYR A 58 4.51 -6.05 15.81
C TYR A 58 5.64 -7.00 15.38
N TYR A 59 6.82 -6.80 15.96
CA TYR A 59 7.91 -7.76 15.86
C TYR A 59 8.02 -8.55 17.16
N PRO A 60 8.14 -9.89 17.11
CA PRO A 60 8.27 -10.69 18.30
C PRO A 60 9.61 -10.43 18.99
N ALA A 61 9.59 -10.39 20.32
CA ALA A 61 10.77 -10.32 21.18
C ALA A 61 10.58 -11.28 22.36
N GLU A 62 11.58 -12.13 22.62
CA GLU A 62 11.50 -13.14 23.70
C GLU A 62 11.29 -12.52 25.09
N SER A 63 11.70 -11.27 25.28
CA SER A 63 11.55 -10.51 26.52
C SER A 63 10.22 -9.76 26.66
N ALA A 64 9.31 -9.85 25.68
CA ALA A 64 8.06 -9.09 25.70
C ALA A 64 6.95 -9.82 26.45
N GLU A 65 6.41 -9.19 27.50
CA GLU A 65 5.24 -9.69 28.25
C GLU A 65 3.91 -9.46 27.51
N GLY A 66 3.91 -8.66 26.44
CA GLY A 66 2.76 -8.39 25.60
C GLY A 66 3.08 -7.45 24.43
N TYR A 67 2.22 -7.43 23.41
CA TYR A 67 2.38 -6.61 22.22
C TYR A 67 1.24 -5.60 22.06
N SER A 68 1.58 -4.36 21.68
CA SER A 68 0.62 -3.32 21.32
C SER A 68 0.82 -2.89 19.87
N THR A 69 -0.23 -3.02 19.07
CA THR A 69 -0.22 -2.66 17.65
C THR A 69 -0.65 -1.23 17.39
N ARG A 70 -1.20 -0.54 18.40
CA ARG A 70 -1.93 0.74 18.22
C ARG A 70 -1.14 1.80 17.47
N LEU A 71 0.14 1.99 17.79
CA LEU A 71 0.98 3.00 17.14
C LEU A 71 1.16 2.70 15.66
N PHE A 72 1.43 1.43 15.33
CA PHE A 72 1.58 1.00 13.95
C PHE A 72 0.25 1.06 13.19
N THR A 73 -0.86 0.67 13.82
CA THR A 73 -2.20 0.80 13.24
C THR A 73 -2.52 2.26 12.91
N VAL A 74 -2.29 3.19 13.84
CA VAL A 74 -2.50 4.63 13.61
C VAL A 74 -1.63 5.12 12.46
N LEU A 75 -0.36 4.73 12.43
CA LEU A 75 0.56 5.07 11.34
C LEU A 75 0.02 4.59 9.98
N VAL A 76 -0.43 3.33 9.88
CA VAL A 76 -1.00 2.76 8.66
C VAL A 76 -2.27 3.50 8.23
N VAL A 77 -3.14 3.89 9.17
CA VAL A 77 -4.34 4.70 8.87
C VAL A 77 -3.97 6.06 8.30
N VAL A 78 -3.02 6.76 8.94
CA VAL A 78 -2.53 8.07 8.47
C VAL A 78 -1.90 7.94 7.08
N MET A 79 -1.05 6.93 6.87
CA MET A 79 -0.44 6.65 5.57
C MET A 79 -1.49 6.36 4.49
N SER A 80 -2.52 5.57 4.82
CA SER A 80 -3.60 5.21 3.89
C SER A 80 -4.43 6.43 3.50
N ALA A 81 -4.75 7.30 4.47
CA ALA A 81 -5.44 8.56 4.22
C ALA A 81 -4.59 9.49 3.35
N ALA A 82 -3.30 9.61 3.64
CA ALA A 82 -2.38 10.44 2.88
C ALA A 82 -2.17 9.94 1.44
N LEU A 83 -2.02 8.62 1.25
CA LEU A 83 -1.93 8.02 -0.08
C LEU A 83 -3.21 8.26 -0.88
N THR A 84 -4.38 8.03 -0.26
CA THR A 84 -5.67 8.29 -0.90
C THR A 84 -5.79 9.75 -1.35
N GLY A 85 -5.47 10.69 -0.46
CA GLY A 85 -5.44 12.11 -0.81
C GLY A 85 -4.45 12.43 -1.94
N THR A 86 -3.26 11.84 -1.91
CA THR A 86 -2.23 12.03 -2.95
C THR A 86 -2.69 11.50 -4.30
N ILE A 87 -3.35 10.33 -4.34
CA ILE A 87 -3.94 9.74 -5.56
C ILE A 87 -5.03 10.68 -6.12
N LEU A 88 -5.96 11.13 -5.27
CA LEU A 88 -7.03 12.05 -5.70
C LEU A 88 -6.45 13.36 -6.27
N LEU A 89 -5.45 13.94 -5.60
CA LEU A 89 -4.74 15.12 -6.12
C LEU A 89 -4.07 14.83 -7.46
N GLY A 90 -3.45 13.67 -7.63
CA GLY A 90 -2.85 13.24 -8.90
C GLY A 90 -3.88 13.16 -10.03
N VAL A 91 -5.05 12.57 -9.77
CA VAL A 91 -6.15 12.49 -10.74
C VAL A 91 -6.68 13.88 -11.11
N LEU A 92 -6.90 14.75 -10.11
CA LEU A 92 -7.33 16.13 -10.35
C LEU A 92 -6.31 16.92 -11.19
N LEU A 93 -5.02 16.74 -10.92
CA LEU A 93 -3.94 17.36 -11.71
C LEU A 93 -3.89 16.78 -13.13
N ALA A 94 -4.12 15.49 -13.31
CA ALA A 94 -4.14 14.84 -14.63
C ALA A 94 -5.20 15.47 -15.55
N PHE A 95 -6.42 15.72 -15.04
CA PHE A 95 -7.46 16.42 -15.81
C PHE A 95 -7.14 17.89 -16.13
N GLN A 96 -6.25 18.53 -15.36
CA GLN A 96 -5.81 19.90 -15.62
C GLN A 96 -4.64 19.96 -16.62
N VAL A 97 -3.82 18.91 -16.70
CA VAL A 97 -2.60 18.88 -17.52
C VAL A 97 -2.86 18.25 -18.89
N LEU A 98 -3.63 17.17 -18.95
CA LEU A 98 -3.87 16.43 -20.18
C LEU A 98 -5.00 17.06 -20.99
N LYS A 99 -4.71 17.40 -22.25
CA LYS A 99 -5.73 17.84 -23.22
C LYS A 99 -6.70 16.70 -23.56
N ALA A 100 -6.17 15.48 -23.69
CA ALA A 100 -6.94 14.27 -24.00
C ALA A 100 -7.59 13.69 -22.73
N ARG A 101 -8.68 14.29 -22.26
CA ARG A 101 -9.37 13.86 -21.02
C ARG A 101 -9.87 12.41 -21.07
N TRP A 102 -10.15 11.87 -22.26
CA TRP A 102 -10.55 10.47 -22.43
C TRP A 102 -9.44 9.51 -21.97
N ALA A 103 -8.16 9.86 -22.11
CA ALA A 103 -7.06 9.02 -21.67
C ALA A 103 -7.04 8.89 -20.14
N VAL A 104 -7.44 9.95 -19.42
CA VAL A 104 -7.59 9.90 -17.95
C VAL A 104 -8.71 8.94 -17.57
N TRP A 105 -9.88 9.06 -18.20
CA TRP A 105 -11.01 8.16 -17.96
C TRP A 105 -10.69 6.71 -18.31
N LEU A 106 -10.03 6.46 -19.44
CA LEU A 106 -9.59 5.13 -19.83
C LEU A 106 -8.65 4.53 -18.78
N SER A 107 -7.66 5.31 -18.32
CA SER A 107 -6.69 4.84 -17.31
C SER A 107 -7.39 4.47 -15.99
N LEU A 108 -8.33 5.29 -15.53
CA LEU A 108 -9.12 5.00 -14.32
C LEU A 108 -9.99 3.77 -14.50
N GLY A 109 -10.67 3.63 -15.64
CA GLY A 109 -11.48 2.46 -15.97
C GLY A 109 -10.65 1.18 -15.99
N LEU A 110 -9.52 1.19 -16.69
CA LEU A 110 -8.61 0.04 -16.78
C LEU A 110 -8.07 -0.36 -15.41
N GLY A 111 -7.72 0.62 -14.54
CA GLY A 111 -7.24 0.35 -13.19
C GLY A 111 -8.21 -0.44 -12.31
N PHE A 112 -9.52 -0.34 -12.57
CA PHE A 112 -10.55 -1.12 -11.87
C PHE A 112 -10.91 -2.42 -12.59
N VAL A 113 -11.04 -2.37 -13.92
CA VAL A 113 -11.48 -3.52 -14.73
C VAL A 113 -10.43 -4.63 -14.74
N ILE A 114 -9.13 -4.31 -14.85
CA ILE A 114 -8.07 -5.31 -14.94
C ILE A 114 -8.05 -6.23 -13.70
N PRO A 115 -7.98 -5.73 -12.45
CA PRO A 115 -8.02 -6.60 -11.27
C PRO A 115 -9.28 -7.45 -11.18
N ALA A 116 -10.45 -6.88 -11.48
CA ALA A 116 -11.72 -7.60 -11.43
C ALA A 116 -11.76 -8.78 -12.42
N VAL A 117 -11.31 -8.57 -13.66
CA VAL A 117 -11.25 -9.62 -14.68
C VAL A 117 -10.22 -10.69 -14.31
N VAL A 118 -9.05 -10.30 -13.81
CA VAL A 118 -8.00 -11.24 -13.39
C VAL A 118 -8.48 -12.13 -12.24
N LEU A 119 -9.13 -11.54 -11.22
CA LEU A 119 -9.67 -12.29 -10.08
C LEU A 119 -10.80 -13.22 -10.52
N TRP A 120 -11.72 -12.76 -11.38
CA TRP A 120 -12.81 -13.57 -11.91
C TRP A 120 -12.32 -14.76 -12.75
N ALA A 121 -11.34 -14.55 -13.63
CA ALA A 121 -10.72 -15.62 -14.40
C ALA A 121 -10.02 -16.66 -13.51
N GLY A 122 -9.49 -16.24 -12.36
CA GLY A 122 -8.92 -17.14 -11.35
C GLY A 122 -9.95 -18.06 -10.69
N GLN A 123 -11.24 -17.71 -10.67
CA GLN A 123 -12.32 -18.57 -10.14
C GLN A 123 -12.69 -19.72 -11.08
N MET A 124 -12.34 -19.63 -12.37
CA MET A 124 -12.71 -20.62 -13.39
C MET A 124 -11.72 -21.80 -13.47
N ARG A 125 -11.12 -22.19 -12.35
CA ARG A 125 -10.21 -23.34 -12.21
C ARG A 125 -10.70 -24.28 -11.13
#